data_AF-A0A0G1JRG3-F1
#
_entry.id   AF-A0A0G1JRG3-F1
#
_cell.length_a   1.000
_cell.length_b   1.000
_cell.length_c   1.000
_cell.angle_alpha   90.00
_cell.angle_beta   90.00
_cell.angle_gamma   90.00
#
_symmetry.space_group_name_H-M   'P 1'
#
loop_
_entity.id
_entity.type
_entity.pdbx_description
1 polymer ?
#
loop_
_entity_poly.entity_id
_entity_poly.type
_entity_poly.pdbx_seq_one_letter_code
_entity_poly.pdbx_strand_id
1 'polypeptide(L)'
;MLTIPSQTINFTLATPSVTLPWIVVIMGIVALMCLALAYRTWIGNTTHPSNIFYAIVSLMIMFWIFSLIGIRLAMDPVLISLSIRMSGIFGALIVFFFYIFTYHFAFKRFYLTKKQYALLFATTALIILISITPGYLVPGRVLPENRFDSESPLWGIVFTIYYIVIVFLAFRNLWTKYRNMDGIWRSRLRQIMIATSAPLLTGGIFGLILPTFSTAEFEWITVFCLVFMVVYIWYQIFWKTSQGVKKAQRPR
;
A
#
# COMPACT_ATOMS: atom_id res chain seq x y z
N MET A 1 45.89 19.50 43.67
CA MET A 1 44.52 19.31 43.13
C MET A 1 44.66 18.45 41.88
N LEU A 2 44.29 17.18 41.97
CA LEU A 2 44.33 16.22 40.85
C LEU A 2 42.98 16.23 40.15
N THR A 3 42.93 16.74 38.92
CA THR A 3 41.77 16.64 38.04
C THR A 3 41.74 15.26 37.40
N ILE A 4 40.82 14.41 37.86
CA ILE A 4 40.53 13.12 37.24
C ILE A 4 39.73 13.42 35.96
N PRO A 5 40.19 13.01 34.76
CA PRO A 5 39.43 13.17 33.55
C PRO A 5 38.16 12.32 33.64
N SER A 6 36.99 12.96 33.61
CA SER A 6 35.72 12.27 33.49
C SER A 6 35.66 11.61 32.11
N GLN A 7 35.98 10.32 32.06
CA GLN A 7 35.65 9.51 30.89
C GLN A 7 34.13 9.43 30.81
N THR A 8 33.54 10.24 29.94
CA THR A 8 32.17 10.04 29.48
C THR A 8 32.17 8.73 28.72
N ILE A 9 31.77 7.65 29.41
CA ILE A 9 31.46 6.39 28.77
C ILE A 9 30.23 6.68 27.91
N ASN A 10 30.45 7.04 26.66
CA ASN A 10 29.41 7.03 25.65
C ASN A 10 29.00 5.57 25.50
N PHE A 11 27.94 5.16 26.20
CA PHE A 11 27.15 4.01 25.80
C PHE A 11 26.50 4.38 24.47
N THR A 12 27.27 4.28 23.39
CA THR A 12 26.69 3.88 22.12
C THR A 12 26.15 2.48 22.38
N LEU A 13 24.89 2.40 22.81
CA LEU A 13 24.07 1.25 22.48
C LEU A 13 24.26 1.10 20.99
N ALA A 14 25.15 0.18 20.59
CA ALA A 14 25.13 -0.41 19.28
C ALA A 14 23.76 -1.06 19.21
N THR A 15 22.75 -0.27 18.85
CA THR A 15 21.42 -0.77 18.57
C THR A 15 21.70 -1.77 17.47
N PRO A 16 21.52 -3.07 17.71
CA PRO A 16 21.49 -3.98 16.61
C PRO A 16 20.19 -3.60 15.91
N SER A 17 20.25 -2.62 14.99
CA SER A 17 19.18 -2.28 14.04
C SER A 17 19.01 -3.39 13.00
N VAL A 18 19.34 -4.62 13.42
CA VAL A 18 19.08 -5.88 12.78
C VAL A 18 17.57 -6.03 12.79
N THR A 19 17.00 -5.59 11.68
CA THR A 19 15.70 -6.00 11.16
C THR A 19 15.17 -7.22 11.88
N LEU A 20 14.23 -6.99 12.80
CA LEU A 20 13.68 -8.03 13.65
C LEU A 20 13.19 -9.17 12.75
N PRO A 21 13.80 -10.38 12.80
CA PRO A 21 13.54 -11.43 11.82
C PRO A 21 12.06 -11.79 11.71
N TRP A 22 11.32 -11.67 12.82
CA TRP A 22 9.89 -11.89 12.87
C TRP A 22 9.07 -10.88 12.05
N ILE A 23 9.49 -9.62 11.91
CA ILE A 23 8.79 -8.62 11.08
C ILE A 23 8.78 -9.08 9.62
N VAL A 24 9.93 -9.55 9.13
CA VAL A 24 10.07 -10.05 7.76
C VAL A 24 9.20 -11.28 7.52
N VAL A 25 9.13 -12.19 8.49
CA VAL A 25 8.24 -13.36 8.41
C VAL A 25 6.77 -12.93 8.31
N ILE A 26 6.35 -11.98 9.15
CA ILE A 26 4.98 -11.43 9.09
C ILE A 26 4.73 -10.80 7.72
N MET A 27 5.64 -9.97 7.21
CA MET A 27 5.54 -9.39 5.87
C MET A 27 5.37 -10.45 4.79
N GLY A 28 6.17 -11.52 4.82
CA GLY A 28 6.07 -12.62 3.87
C GLY A 28 4.70 -13.30 3.91
N ILE A 29 4.16 -13.57 5.10
CA ILE A 29 2.82 -14.14 5.27
C ILE A 29 1.76 -13.20 4.67
N VAL A 30 1.83 -11.90 4.97
CA VAL A 30 0.86 -10.92 4.46
C VAL A 30 0.95 -10.77 2.94
N ALA A 31 2.16 -10.81 2.35
CA ALA A 31 2.34 -10.82 0.91
C ALA A 31 1.63 -12.02 0.26
N LEU A 32 1.76 -13.22 0.82
CA LEU A 32 1.06 -14.41 0.35
C LEU A 32 -0.46 -14.31 0.53
N MET A 33 -0.93 -13.70 1.62
CA MET A 33 -2.35 -13.42 1.83
C MET A 33 -2.91 -12.46 0.76
N CYS A 34 -2.15 -11.41 0.40
CA CYS A 34 -2.51 -10.49 -0.68
C CYS A 34 -2.52 -11.19 -2.05
N LEU A 35 -1.57 -12.08 -2.32
CA LEU A 35 -1.55 -12.90 -3.53
C LEU A 35 -2.79 -13.81 -3.61
N ALA A 36 -3.13 -14.50 -2.51
CA ALA A 36 -4.31 -15.34 -2.44
C ALA A 36 -5.59 -14.53 -2.64
N LEU A 37 -5.67 -13.32 -2.09
CA LEU A 37 -6.78 -12.39 -2.31
C LEU A 37 -6.87 -11.94 -3.78
N ALA A 38 -5.74 -11.61 -4.41
CA ALA A 38 -5.67 -11.23 -5.82
C ALA A 38 -6.19 -12.37 -6.72
N TYR A 39 -5.66 -13.57 -6.52
CA TYR A 39 -6.05 -14.78 -7.25
C TYR A 39 -7.54 -15.10 -7.07
N ARG A 40 -8.04 -15.07 -5.82
CA ARG A 40 -9.44 -15.38 -5.53
C ARG A 40 -10.41 -14.37 -6.14
N THR A 41 -10.05 -13.10 -6.12
CA THR A 41 -10.83 -12.01 -6.73
C THR A 41 -10.89 -12.19 -8.24
N TRP A 42 -9.75 -12.47 -8.87
CA TRP A 42 -9.63 -12.68 -10.32
C TRP A 42 -10.52 -13.84 -10.79
N ILE A 43 -10.40 -15.02 -10.16
CA ILE A 43 -11.19 -16.21 -10.53
C ILE A 43 -12.68 -16.02 -10.25
N GLY A 44 -13.04 -15.18 -9.28
CA GLY A 44 -14.44 -14.89 -8.98
C GLY A 44 -15.22 -14.35 -10.18
N ASN A 45 -14.57 -13.56 -11.04
CA ASN A 45 -15.08 -13.14 -12.35
C ASN A 45 -13.95 -12.50 -13.16
N THR A 46 -13.42 -13.23 -14.15
CA THR A 46 -12.25 -12.80 -14.94
C THR A 46 -12.58 -11.73 -15.97
N THR A 47 -13.87 -11.51 -16.29
CA THR A 47 -14.29 -10.54 -17.30
C THR A 47 -14.74 -9.21 -16.69
N HIS A 48 -15.09 -9.18 -15.39
CA HIS A 48 -15.61 -7.99 -14.75
C HIS A 48 -14.49 -7.02 -14.36
N PRO A 49 -14.42 -5.79 -14.92
CA PRO A 49 -13.28 -4.89 -14.72
C PRO A 49 -12.96 -4.57 -13.26
N SER A 50 -13.97 -4.49 -12.37
CA SER A 50 -13.72 -4.25 -10.95
C SER A 50 -12.88 -5.36 -10.31
N ASN A 51 -13.10 -6.62 -10.68
CA ASN A 51 -12.34 -7.74 -10.13
C ASN A 51 -10.91 -7.71 -10.65
N ILE A 52 -10.74 -7.38 -11.94
CA ILE A 52 -9.42 -7.20 -12.56
C ILE A 52 -8.61 -6.13 -11.82
N PHE A 53 -9.15 -4.92 -11.71
CA PHE A 53 -8.44 -3.82 -11.08
C PHE A 53 -8.21 -4.06 -9.58
N TYR A 54 -9.16 -4.66 -8.86
CA TYR A 54 -8.96 -4.99 -7.45
C TYR A 54 -7.91 -6.10 -7.24
N ALA A 55 -7.86 -7.09 -8.12
CA ALA A 55 -6.81 -8.11 -8.12
C ALA A 55 -5.44 -7.48 -8.39
N ILE A 56 -5.35 -6.55 -9.34
CA ILE A 56 -4.11 -5.81 -9.62
C ILE A 56 -3.70 -4.96 -8.42
N VAL A 57 -4.62 -4.26 -7.74
CA VAL A 57 -4.32 -3.53 -6.49
C VAL A 57 -3.69 -4.47 -5.46
N SER A 58 -4.31 -5.63 -5.24
CA SER A 58 -3.82 -6.64 -4.28
C SER A 58 -2.44 -7.18 -4.68
N LEU A 59 -2.17 -7.33 -5.98
CA LEU A 59 -0.86 -7.72 -6.51
C LEU A 59 0.19 -6.62 -6.31
N MET A 60 -0.15 -5.36 -6.54
CA MET A 60 0.76 -4.24 -6.30
C MET A 60 1.10 -4.08 -4.82
N ILE A 61 0.13 -4.34 -3.93
CA ILE A 61 0.38 -4.41 -2.47
C ILE A 61 1.39 -5.51 -2.15
N MET A 62 1.24 -6.71 -2.73
CA MET A 62 2.20 -7.80 -2.55
C MET A 62 3.61 -7.38 -2.99
N PHE A 63 3.75 -6.78 -4.17
CA PHE A 63 5.05 -6.33 -4.67
C PHE A 63 5.66 -5.21 -3.83
N TRP A 64 4.83 -4.29 -3.32
CA TRP A 64 5.26 -3.28 -2.35
C TRP A 64 5.76 -3.92 -1.04
N ILE A 65 5.09 -4.96 -0.53
CA ILE A 65 5.58 -5.69 0.66
C ILE A 65 6.94 -6.35 0.36
N PHE A 66 7.11 -6.95 -0.83
CA PHE A 66 8.40 -7.53 -1.21
C PHE A 66 9.51 -6.48 -1.30
N SER A 67 9.21 -5.27 -1.76
CA SER A 67 10.19 -4.18 -1.73
C SER A 67 10.54 -3.78 -0.30
N LEU A 68 9.58 -3.75 0.63
CA LEU A 68 9.87 -3.50 2.06
C LEU A 68 10.73 -4.59 2.72
N ILE A 69 10.53 -5.85 2.31
CA ILE A 69 11.38 -6.97 2.72
C ILE A 69 12.79 -6.78 2.16
N GLY A 70 12.91 -6.37 0.89
CA GLY A 70 14.18 -6.06 0.24
C GLY A 70 14.98 -4.99 0.97
N ILE A 71 14.33 -3.86 1.32
CA ILE A 71 14.94 -2.79 2.14
C ILE A 71 15.50 -3.35 3.45
N ARG A 72 14.81 -4.32 4.07
CA ARG A 72 15.18 -4.88 5.37
C ARG A 72 16.26 -5.97 5.30
N LEU A 73 16.25 -6.81 4.28
CA LEU A 73 17.18 -7.94 4.17
C LEU A 73 18.44 -7.62 3.37
N ALA A 74 18.38 -6.67 2.44
CA ALA A 74 19.52 -6.36 1.60
C ALA A 74 20.67 -5.75 2.42
N MET A 75 21.90 -6.18 2.11
CA MET A 75 23.14 -5.57 2.61
C MET A 75 23.89 -4.81 1.52
N ASP A 76 23.63 -5.14 0.26
CA ASP A 76 24.20 -4.45 -0.89
C ASP A 76 23.51 -3.08 -1.09
N PRO A 77 24.25 -1.97 -1.14
CA PRO A 77 23.68 -0.62 -1.34
C PRO A 77 22.85 -0.46 -2.61
N VAL A 78 23.16 -1.22 -3.67
CA VAL A 78 22.41 -1.18 -4.92
C VAL A 78 21.05 -1.86 -4.75
N LEU A 79 21.02 -3.03 -4.11
CA LEU A 79 19.77 -3.75 -3.83
C LEU A 79 18.85 -2.98 -2.87
N ILE A 80 19.41 -2.28 -1.86
CA ILE A 80 18.63 -1.39 -0.98
C ILE A 80 18.01 -0.27 -1.81
N SER A 81 18.82 0.45 -2.61
CA SER A 81 18.33 1.55 -3.47
C SER A 81 17.26 1.07 -4.45
N LEU A 82 17.44 -0.09 -5.07
CA LEU A 82 16.43 -0.68 -5.96
C LEU A 82 15.13 -0.98 -5.21
N SER A 83 15.23 -1.56 -4.01
CA SER A 83 14.06 -1.89 -3.19
C SER A 83 13.27 -0.64 -2.78
N ILE A 84 13.96 0.44 -2.40
CA ILE A 84 13.34 1.74 -2.11
C ILE A 84 12.57 2.27 -3.32
N ARG A 85 13.19 2.28 -4.51
CA ARG A 85 12.54 2.73 -5.75
C ARG A 85 11.33 1.88 -6.12
N MET A 86 11.44 0.56 -5.98
CA MET A 86 10.32 -0.37 -6.21
C MET A 86 9.18 -0.10 -5.22
N SER A 87 9.48 0.27 -3.97
CA SER A 87 8.48 0.69 -2.99
C SER A 87 7.68 1.90 -3.48
N GLY A 88 8.36 2.95 -3.96
CA GLY A 88 7.71 4.13 -4.54
C GLY A 88 6.86 3.80 -5.77
N ILE A 89 7.39 2.99 -6.69
CA ILE A 89 6.68 2.56 -7.91
C ILE A 89 5.40 1.80 -7.55
N PHE A 90 5.50 0.77 -6.70
CA PHE A 90 4.34 -0.03 -6.34
C PHE A 90 3.35 0.75 -5.47
N GLY A 91 3.83 1.63 -4.57
CA GLY A 91 3.00 2.57 -3.82
C GLY A 91 2.14 3.44 -4.73
N ALA A 92 2.72 4.01 -5.80
CA ALA A 92 1.99 4.80 -6.78
C ALA A 92 0.99 3.95 -7.58
N LEU A 93 1.39 2.74 -7.99
CA LEU A 93 0.50 1.83 -8.72
C LEU A 93 -0.69 1.35 -7.87
N ILE A 94 -0.52 1.15 -6.56
CA ILE A 94 -1.61 0.80 -5.64
C ILE A 94 -2.71 1.85 -5.72
N VAL A 95 -2.39 3.13 -5.52
CA VAL A 95 -3.40 4.20 -5.52
C VAL A 95 -3.97 4.47 -6.90
N PHE A 96 -3.15 4.34 -7.96
CA PHE A 96 -3.59 4.44 -9.34
C PHE A 96 -4.66 3.40 -9.70
N PHE A 97 -4.36 2.12 -9.49
CA PHE A 97 -5.31 1.04 -9.78
C PHE A 97 -6.50 1.06 -8.83
N PHE A 98 -6.32 1.47 -7.57
CA PHE A 98 -7.42 1.63 -6.63
C PHE A 98 -8.39 2.71 -7.10
N TYR A 99 -7.88 3.84 -7.57
CA TYR A 99 -8.71 4.90 -8.14
C TYR A 99 -9.51 4.41 -9.35
N ILE A 100 -8.87 3.70 -10.31
CA ILE A 100 -9.57 3.12 -11.47
C ILE A 100 -10.62 2.09 -11.04
N PHE A 101 -10.29 1.26 -10.05
CA PHE A 101 -11.22 0.31 -9.45
C PHE A 101 -12.48 1.02 -8.94
N THR A 102 -12.35 2.18 -8.26
CA THR A 102 -13.51 2.91 -7.73
C THR A 102 -14.51 3.33 -8.80
N TYR A 103 -14.10 3.59 -10.04
CA TYR A 103 -15.00 3.90 -11.15
C TYR A 103 -15.72 2.67 -11.70
N HIS A 104 -15.03 1.55 -11.76
CA HIS A 104 -15.61 0.31 -12.28
C HIS A 104 -16.45 -0.43 -11.24
N PHE A 105 -16.29 -0.16 -9.95
CA PHE A 105 -16.99 -0.89 -8.90
C PHE A 105 -18.52 -0.66 -8.93
N ALA A 106 -19.28 -1.75 -8.99
CA ALA A 106 -20.74 -1.83 -9.05
C ALA A 106 -21.41 -1.25 -10.32
N PHE A 107 -22.64 -1.73 -10.61
CA PHE A 107 -23.30 -1.65 -11.92
C PHE A 107 -23.60 -0.23 -12.44
N LYS A 108 -23.68 0.78 -11.59
CA LYS A 108 -23.81 2.18 -12.04
C LYS A 108 -22.44 2.66 -12.51
N ARG A 109 -22.19 2.54 -13.81
CA ARG A 109 -20.95 2.95 -14.47
C ARG A 109 -20.79 4.46 -14.39
N PHE A 110 -19.92 4.92 -13.51
CA PHE A 110 -19.32 6.24 -13.63
C PHE A 110 -18.16 6.09 -14.60
N TYR A 111 -18.14 6.89 -15.65
CA TYR A 111 -17.07 6.86 -16.64
C TYR A 111 -16.09 7.98 -16.36
N LEU A 112 -14.80 7.65 -16.33
CA LEU A 112 -13.73 8.63 -16.41
C LEU A 112 -13.74 9.23 -17.82
N THR A 113 -13.67 10.55 -17.90
CA THR A 113 -13.46 11.25 -19.17
C THR A 113 -12.05 10.96 -19.69
N LYS A 114 -11.85 11.01 -21.02
CA LYS A 114 -10.52 10.82 -21.63
C LYS A 114 -9.47 11.76 -21.03
N LYS A 115 -9.85 13.01 -20.73
CA LYS A 115 -8.99 14.01 -20.07
C LYS A 115 -8.56 13.58 -18.67
N GLN A 116 -9.48 13.05 -17.86
CA GLN A 116 -9.16 12.56 -16.52
C GLN A 116 -8.25 11.33 -16.56
N TYR A 117 -8.47 10.42 -17.52
CA TYR A 117 -7.56 9.29 -17.74
C TYR A 117 -6.15 9.76 -18.14
N ALA A 118 -6.06 10.68 -19.10
CA ALA A 118 -4.77 11.22 -19.55
C ALA A 118 -4.03 11.93 -18.41
N LEU A 119 -4.72 12.74 -17.61
CA LEU A 119 -4.13 13.43 -16.46
C LEU A 119 -3.66 12.44 -15.40
N LEU A 120 -4.48 11.46 -15.02
CA LEU A 120 -4.13 10.44 -14.04
C LEU A 120 -2.91 9.62 -14.50
N PHE A 121 -2.89 9.24 -15.77
CA PHE A 121 -1.78 8.48 -16.35
C PHE A 121 -0.51 9.33 -16.39
N ALA A 122 -0.59 10.58 -16.85
CA ALA A 122 0.55 11.49 -16.92
C ALA A 122 1.15 11.76 -15.53
N THR A 123 0.31 12.03 -14.51
CA THR A 123 0.80 12.25 -13.14
C THR A 123 1.43 11.00 -12.55
N THR A 124 0.82 9.83 -12.76
CA THR A 124 1.37 8.55 -12.28
C THR A 124 2.67 8.19 -13.01
N ALA A 125 2.74 8.41 -14.32
CA ALA A 125 3.95 8.18 -15.11
C ALA A 125 5.09 9.10 -14.66
N LEU A 126 4.81 10.37 -14.34
CA LEU A 126 5.79 11.29 -13.79
C LEU A 126 6.31 10.81 -12.43
N ILE A 127 5.42 10.37 -11.53
CA ILE A 127 5.81 9.81 -10.23
C ILE A 127 6.69 8.57 -10.39
N ILE A 128 6.32 7.65 -11.30
CA ILE A 128 7.12 6.45 -11.59
C ILE A 128 8.48 6.83 -12.18
N LEU A 129 8.52 7.78 -13.12
CA LEU A 129 9.76 8.24 -13.75
C LEU A 129 10.72 8.82 -12.70
N ILE A 130 10.21 9.64 -11.78
CA ILE A 130 11.04 10.18 -10.69
C ILE A 130 11.49 9.05 -9.76
N SER A 131 10.60 8.12 -9.42
CA SER A 131 10.92 6.98 -8.54
C SER A 131 12.01 6.07 -9.11
N ILE A 132 12.04 5.85 -10.44
CA ILE A 132 13.01 4.94 -11.05
C ILE A 132 14.36 5.61 -11.33
N THR A 133 14.38 6.92 -11.56
CA THR A 133 15.57 7.67 -12.01
C THR A 133 16.61 7.78 -10.89
N PRO A 134 17.78 7.13 -10.99
CA PRO A 134 18.83 7.21 -9.97
C PRO A 134 19.36 8.63 -9.82
N GLY A 135 19.55 9.08 -8.57
CA GLY A 135 20.31 10.28 -8.26
C GLY A 135 19.61 11.61 -8.54
N TYR A 136 18.37 11.59 -9.02
CA TYR A 136 17.57 12.81 -9.17
C TYR A 136 16.98 13.25 -7.83
N LEU A 137 16.11 12.39 -7.28
CA LEU A 137 15.42 12.63 -6.01
C LEU A 137 15.49 11.43 -5.06
N VAL A 138 15.70 10.23 -5.60
CA VAL A 138 16.06 9.02 -4.85
C VAL A 138 17.56 8.77 -4.98
N PRO A 139 18.32 8.59 -3.87
CA PRO A 139 19.75 8.36 -3.93
C PRO A 139 20.12 7.17 -4.82
N GLY A 140 21.16 7.34 -5.64
CA GLY A 140 21.64 6.31 -6.57
C GLY A 140 22.13 5.04 -5.87
N ARG A 141 22.69 5.20 -4.65
CA ARG A 141 23.12 4.14 -3.74
C ARG A 141 22.72 4.54 -2.32
N VAL A 142 22.26 3.58 -1.53
CA VAL A 142 21.85 3.81 -0.15
C VAL A 142 22.63 2.86 0.73
N LEU A 143 23.43 3.41 1.65
CA LEU A 143 24.22 2.59 2.56
C LEU A 143 23.30 1.87 3.57
N PRO A 144 23.67 0.67 4.06
CA PRO A 144 22.91 -0.08 5.05
C PRO A 144 22.44 0.73 6.26
N GLU A 145 23.27 1.63 6.76
CA GLU A 145 23.02 2.52 7.89
C GLU A 145 21.91 3.55 7.61
N ASN A 146 21.74 3.97 6.35
CA ASN A 146 20.82 5.04 5.96
C ASN A 146 19.55 4.49 5.29
N ARG A 147 19.29 3.19 5.35
CA ARG A 147 18.20 2.52 4.62
C ARG A 147 16.78 3.00 5.01
N PHE A 148 16.65 3.64 6.16
CA PHE A 148 15.39 4.20 6.67
C PHE A 148 15.43 5.72 6.80
N ASP A 149 16.53 6.35 6.39
CA ASP A 149 16.61 7.80 6.39
C ASP A 149 15.64 8.35 5.36
N SER A 150 15.05 9.49 5.69
CA SER A 150 14.20 10.21 4.76
C SER A 150 14.99 10.48 3.48
N GLU A 151 14.40 10.13 2.35
CA GLU A 151 14.90 10.58 1.05
C GLU A 151 14.86 12.11 0.96
N SER A 152 15.22 12.68 -0.20
CA SER A 152 15.03 14.11 -0.47
C SER A 152 13.66 14.58 0.06
N PRO A 153 13.60 15.50 1.05
CA PRO A 153 12.33 15.90 1.67
C PRO A 153 11.32 16.43 0.66
N LEU A 154 11.82 17.09 -0.39
CA LEU A 154 11.00 17.59 -1.49
C LEU A 154 10.27 16.46 -2.22
N TRP A 155 10.94 15.32 -2.43
CA TRP A 155 10.32 14.15 -3.05
C TRP A 155 9.29 13.50 -2.16
N GLY A 156 9.60 13.33 -0.87
CA GLY A 156 8.65 12.84 0.13
C GLY A 156 7.35 13.67 0.12
N ILE A 157 7.47 15.00 0.08
CA ILE A 157 6.32 15.92 -0.01
C ILE A 157 5.53 15.73 -1.31
N VAL A 158 6.20 15.71 -2.47
CA VAL A 158 5.53 15.55 -3.78
C VAL A 158 4.78 14.22 -3.86
N PHE A 159 5.41 13.13 -3.44
CA PHE A 159 4.79 11.81 -3.43
C PHE A 159 3.62 11.74 -2.43
N THR A 160 3.77 12.35 -1.25
CA THR A 160 2.70 12.44 -0.24
C THR A 160 1.48 13.18 -0.78
N ILE A 161 1.68 14.33 -1.43
CA ILE A 161 0.58 15.11 -2.03
C ILE A 161 -0.12 14.27 -3.11
N TYR A 162 0.64 13.64 -4.01
CA TYR A 162 0.08 12.76 -5.04
C TYR A 162 -0.79 11.66 -4.40
N TYR A 163 -0.24 10.94 -3.42
CA TYR A 163 -0.95 9.86 -2.74
C TYR A 163 -2.24 10.35 -2.07
N ILE A 164 -2.18 11.41 -1.28
CA ILE A 164 -3.34 11.96 -0.57
C ILE A 164 -4.43 12.40 -1.55
N VAL A 165 -4.06 13.11 -2.63
CA VAL A 165 -5.02 13.57 -3.65
C VAL A 165 -5.72 12.39 -4.31
N ILE A 166 -4.98 11.37 -4.75
CA ILE A 166 -5.58 10.20 -5.42
C ILE A 166 -6.45 9.38 -4.47
N VAL A 167 -6.00 9.14 -3.23
CA VAL A 167 -6.78 8.44 -2.21
C VAL A 167 -8.05 9.21 -1.86
N PHE A 168 -7.95 10.52 -1.66
CA PHE A 168 -9.12 11.36 -1.39
C PHE A 168 -10.14 11.31 -2.52
N LEU A 169 -9.69 11.44 -3.77
CA LEU A 169 -10.56 11.35 -4.95
C LEU A 169 -11.19 9.95 -5.07
N ALA A 170 -10.46 8.88 -4.78
CA ALA A 170 -10.96 7.51 -4.77
C ALA A 170 -12.10 7.34 -3.73
N PHE A 171 -11.88 7.78 -2.49
CA PHE A 171 -12.89 7.70 -1.44
C PHE A 171 -14.09 8.61 -1.70
N ARG A 172 -13.88 9.79 -2.28
CA ARG A 172 -14.98 10.65 -2.75
C ARG A 172 -15.87 9.91 -3.75
N ASN A 173 -15.29 9.18 -4.70
CA ASN A 173 -16.04 8.40 -5.68
C ASN A 173 -16.81 7.26 -5.03
N LEU A 174 -16.18 6.51 -4.12
CA LEU A 174 -16.85 5.44 -3.37
C LEU A 174 -18.00 5.98 -2.51
N TRP A 175 -17.81 7.13 -1.88
CA TRP A 175 -18.84 7.78 -1.06
C TRP A 175 -20.03 8.25 -1.90
N THR A 176 -19.78 8.90 -3.05
CA THR A 176 -20.84 9.29 -3.99
C THR A 176 -21.60 8.07 -4.48
N LYS A 177 -20.92 6.96 -4.78
CA LYS A 177 -21.57 5.70 -5.14
C LYS A 177 -22.40 5.12 -3.99
N TYR A 178 -21.88 5.16 -2.77
CA TYR A 178 -22.56 4.64 -1.58
C TYR A 178 -23.89 5.34 -1.31
N ARG A 179 -23.97 6.64 -1.54
CA ARG A 179 -25.22 7.41 -1.42
C ARG A 179 -26.27 7.07 -2.48
N ASN A 180 -25.84 6.59 -3.65
CA ASN A 180 -26.69 6.35 -4.82
C ASN A 180 -27.00 4.86 -5.07
N MET A 181 -26.57 3.97 -4.18
CA MET A 181 -26.74 2.53 -4.28
C MET A 181 -27.63 2.01 -3.15
N ASP A 182 -28.41 0.98 -3.46
CA ASP A 182 -29.28 0.31 -2.50
C ASP A 182 -29.00 -1.20 -2.43
N GLY A 183 -29.56 -1.84 -1.40
CA GLY A 183 -29.51 -3.28 -1.20
C GLY A 183 -28.10 -3.84 -1.00
N ILE A 184 -27.85 -5.00 -1.63
CA ILE A 184 -26.63 -5.80 -1.43
C ILE A 184 -25.37 -5.04 -1.88
N TRP A 185 -25.47 -4.27 -2.97
CA TRP A 185 -24.33 -3.52 -3.52
C TRP A 185 -23.85 -2.42 -2.57
N ARG A 186 -24.78 -1.72 -1.92
CA ARG A 186 -24.45 -0.71 -0.89
C ARG A 186 -23.69 -1.33 0.28
N SER A 187 -24.11 -2.51 0.74
CA SER A 187 -23.45 -3.23 1.83
C SER A 187 -22.03 -3.66 1.45
N ARG A 188 -21.84 -4.22 0.24
CA ARG A 188 -20.52 -4.60 -0.28
C ARG A 188 -19.59 -3.40 -0.45
N LEU A 189 -20.10 -2.29 -0.97
CA LEU A 189 -19.35 -1.04 -1.10
C LEU A 189 -18.85 -0.55 0.26
N ARG A 190 -19.74 -0.51 1.27
CA ARG A 190 -19.37 -0.14 2.65
C ARG A 190 -18.28 -1.04 3.21
N GLN A 191 -18.36 -2.35 2.96
CA GLN A 191 -17.35 -3.31 3.42
C GLN A 191 -15.98 -3.01 2.79
N ILE A 192 -15.94 -2.75 1.49
CA ILE A 192 -14.69 -2.40 0.80
C ILE A 192 -14.13 -1.08 1.34
N MET A 193 -14.96 -0.05 1.50
CA MET A 193 -14.54 1.24 2.06
C MET A 193 -13.89 1.08 3.43
N ILE A 194 -14.50 0.31 4.34
CA ILE A 194 -13.95 0.04 5.68
C ILE A 194 -12.64 -0.75 5.60
N ALA A 195 -12.60 -1.80 4.77
CA ALA A 195 -11.44 -2.66 4.64
C ALA A 195 -10.22 -1.92 4.09
N THR A 196 -10.43 -1.05 3.09
CA THR A 196 -9.33 -0.32 2.44
C THR A 196 -8.96 0.96 3.15
N SER A 197 -9.85 1.55 3.97
CA SER A 197 -9.53 2.79 4.69
C SER A 197 -8.41 2.61 5.70
N ALA A 198 -8.40 1.48 6.43
CA ALA A 198 -7.37 1.21 7.43
C ALA A 198 -5.95 1.21 6.82
N PRO A 199 -5.60 0.34 5.85
CA PRO A 199 -4.26 0.33 5.27
C PRO A 199 -3.92 1.60 4.48
N LEU A 200 -4.88 2.26 3.82
CA LEU A 200 -4.59 3.48 3.08
C LEU A 200 -4.28 4.67 4.00
N LEU A 201 -4.98 4.77 5.14
CA LEU A 201 -4.70 5.79 6.15
C LEU A 201 -3.39 5.52 6.87
N THR A 202 -3.14 4.28 7.31
CA THR A 202 -1.86 3.94 7.94
C THR A 202 -0.69 4.05 6.97
N GLY A 203 -0.88 3.69 5.69
CA GLY A 203 0.13 3.89 4.65
C GLY A 203 0.42 5.37 4.42
N GLY A 204 -0.61 6.22 4.41
CA GLY A 204 -0.43 7.67 4.35
C GLY A 204 0.33 8.23 5.55
N ILE A 205 0.01 7.79 6.77
CA ILE A 205 0.63 8.29 8.00
C ILE A 205 2.03 7.73 8.19
N PHE A 206 2.18 6.40 8.27
CA PHE A 206 3.44 5.74 8.62
C PHE A 206 4.36 5.49 7.43
N GLY A 207 3.82 5.44 6.21
CA GLY A 207 4.61 5.25 4.99
C GLY A 207 5.03 6.55 4.31
N LEU A 208 4.28 7.66 4.50
CA LEU A 208 4.52 8.89 3.75
C LEU A 208 4.72 10.13 4.63
N ILE A 209 3.73 10.47 5.48
CA ILE A 209 3.79 11.69 6.30
C ILE A 209 4.92 11.58 7.33
N LEU A 210 4.97 10.50 8.12
CA LEU A 210 5.99 10.33 9.16
C LEU A 210 7.40 10.25 8.57
N PRO A 211 7.68 9.45 7.52
CA PRO A 211 9.02 9.40 6.92
C PRO A 211 9.44 10.70 6.23
N THR A 212 8.51 11.60 5.88
CA THR A 212 8.86 12.94 5.35
C THR A 212 9.52 13.81 6.43
N PHE A 213 9.23 13.59 7.71
CA PHE A 213 9.76 14.39 8.83
C PHE A 213 10.66 13.60 9.80
N SER A 214 10.76 12.29 9.61
CA SER A 214 11.44 11.37 10.52
C SER A 214 11.96 10.15 9.75
N THR A 215 12.09 9.00 10.40
CA THR A 215 12.58 7.75 9.79
C THR A 215 11.45 6.92 9.18
N ALA A 216 11.77 6.14 8.15
CA ALA A 216 10.87 5.16 7.53
C ALA A 216 10.75 3.84 8.31
N GLU A 217 11.30 3.78 9.53
CA GLU A 217 11.39 2.55 10.32
C GLU A 217 10.02 1.96 10.65
N PHE A 218 8.98 2.79 10.78
CA PHE A 218 7.63 2.39 11.18
C PHE A 218 6.70 2.01 10.03
N GLU A 219 7.17 2.04 8.77
CA GLU A 219 6.34 1.78 7.59
C GLU A 219 5.68 0.39 7.62
N TRP A 220 6.32 -0.60 8.26
CA TRP A 220 5.81 -1.96 8.42
C TRP A 220 4.49 -2.04 9.21
N ILE A 221 4.13 -1.04 10.01
CA ILE A 221 2.85 -1.00 10.73
C ILE A 221 1.68 -1.09 9.73
N THR A 222 1.83 -0.51 8.54
CA THR A 222 0.83 -0.59 7.45
C THR A 222 0.55 -2.04 7.05
N VAL A 223 1.55 -2.92 7.14
CA VAL A 223 1.42 -4.36 6.80
C VAL A 223 0.45 -5.08 7.76
N PHE A 224 0.35 -4.68 9.02
CA PHE A 224 -0.67 -5.22 9.93
C PHE A 224 -2.08 -4.81 9.54
N CYS A 225 -2.27 -3.55 9.11
CA CYS A 225 -3.57 -3.09 8.63
C CYS A 225 -4.00 -3.80 7.34
N LEU A 226 -3.05 -4.31 6.54
CA LEU A 226 -3.35 -5.17 5.41
C LEU A 226 -3.91 -6.54 5.83
N VAL A 227 -3.50 -7.10 6.98
CA VAL A 227 -4.11 -8.32 7.53
C VAL A 227 -5.59 -8.10 7.79
N PHE A 228 -5.93 -6.98 8.44
CA PHE A 228 -7.32 -6.59 8.66
C PHE A 228 -8.07 -6.49 7.33
N MET A 229 -7.53 -5.80 6.34
CA MET A 229 -8.15 -5.66 5.01
C MET A 229 -8.42 -7.04 4.38
N VAL A 230 -7.42 -7.92 4.33
CA VAL A 230 -7.53 -9.23 3.68
C VAL A 230 -8.54 -10.12 4.41
N VAL A 231 -8.42 -10.26 5.73
CA VAL A 231 -9.32 -11.10 6.55
C VAL A 231 -10.76 -10.58 6.46
N TYR A 232 -10.95 -9.27 6.56
CA TYR A 232 -12.27 -8.66 6.52
C TYR A 232 -12.95 -8.86 5.16
N ILE A 233 -12.23 -8.63 4.06
CA ILE A 233 -12.76 -8.85 2.71
C ILE A 233 -13.04 -10.34 2.48
N TRP A 234 -12.13 -11.21 2.89
CA TRP A 234 -12.30 -12.64 2.72
C TRP A 234 -13.56 -13.14 3.42
N TYR A 235 -13.75 -12.75 4.67
CA TYR A 235 -14.91 -13.11 5.48
C TYR A 235 -16.21 -12.52 4.92
N GLN A 236 -16.24 -11.21 4.66
CA GLN A 236 -17.48 -10.51 4.31
C GLN A 236 -17.92 -10.79 2.87
N ILE A 237 -16.98 -10.87 1.92
CA ILE A 237 -17.31 -11.00 0.50
C ILE A 237 -17.40 -12.46 0.09
N PHE A 238 -16.43 -13.31 0.44
CA PHE A 238 -16.42 -14.70 -0.03
C PHE A 238 -17.18 -15.65 0.89
N TRP A 239 -16.87 -15.65 2.20
CA TRP A 239 -17.45 -16.62 3.12
C TRP A 239 -18.94 -16.40 3.37
N LYS A 240 -19.32 -15.19 3.80
CA LYS A 240 -20.72 -14.86 4.13
C LYS A 240 -21.66 -15.00 2.93
N THR A 241 -21.20 -14.61 1.74
CA THR A 241 -21.99 -14.75 0.50
C THR A 241 -22.22 -16.22 0.15
N SER A 242 -21.22 -17.09 0.32
CA SER A 242 -21.35 -18.53 0.04
C SER A 242 -22.43 -19.20 0.91
N GLN A 243 -22.53 -18.81 2.19
CA GLN A 243 -23.55 -19.36 3.08
C GLN A 243 -24.98 -18.92 2.73
N GLY A 244 -25.15 -17.69 2.25
CA GLY A 244 -26.44 -17.17 1.81
C GLY A 244 -27.04 -17.98 0.65
N VAL A 245 -26.21 -18.34 -0.33
CA VAL A 245 -26.62 -19.15 -1.49
C VAL A 245 -27.08 -20.54 -1.05
N LYS A 246 -26.31 -21.21 -0.17
CA LYS A 246 -26.66 -22.55 0.33
C LYS A 246 -27.97 -22.58 1.11
N LYS A 247 -28.28 -21.54 1.89
CA LYS A 247 -29.56 -21.45 2.63
C LYS A 247 -30.76 -21.27 1.71
N ALA A 248 -30.61 -20.52 0.61
CA ALA A 248 -31.68 -20.31 -0.36
C ALA A 248 -32.03 -21.57 -1.18
N GLN A 249 -31.11 -22.53 -1.27
CA GLN A 249 -31.28 -23.76 -2.05
C GLN A 249 -31.82 -24.96 -1.25
N ARG A 250 -32.04 -24.83 0.07
CA ARG A 250 -32.64 -25.92 0.85
C ARG A 250 -34.15 -25.97 0.58
N PRO A 251 -34.70 -27.10 0.07
CA PRO A 251 -36.13 -27.27 -0.06
C PRO A 251 -36.78 -27.13 1.34
N ARG A 252 -37.90 -26.41 1.38
CA ARG A 252 -38.72 -26.28 2.60
C ARG A 252 -39.43 -27.59 2.90
#